data_AF-A0A9D1ZCK9-F1
#
_entry.id   AF-A0A9D1ZCK9-F1
#
_cell.length_a   1.000
_cell.length_b   1.000
_cell.length_c   1.000
_cell.angle_alpha   90.00
_cell.angle_beta   90.00
_cell.angle_gamma   90.00
#
_symmetry.space_group_name_H-M   'P 1'
#
loop_
_entity.id
_entity.type
_entity.pdbx_description
1 polymer ?
#
loop_
_entity_poly.entity_id
_entity_poly.type
_entity_poly.pdbx_seq_one_letter_code
_entity_poly.pdbx_strand_id
1 'polypeptide(L)' 'MAERELLDITSLQRTIRLGDLYTRKGKISKIMGLMVEATGLECNMGDICRIQLSEERYALAEVVGILEDTVQLMPYQELD' A
#
# COMPACT_ATOMS: atom_id res chain seq x y z
N MET A 1 -23.98 -13.42 41.72
CA MET A 1 -24.53 -13.63 40.37
C MET A 1 -24.04 -12.47 39.51
N ALA A 2 -23.42 -12.78 38.35
CA ALA A 2 -22.70 -11.90 37.42
C ALA A 2 -21.17 -11.85 37.62
N GLU A 3 -20.52 -12.98 37.31
CA GLU A 3 -19.10 -13.06 36.99
C GLU A 3 -18.90 -12.35 35.64
N ARG A 4 -18.22 -11.20 35.63
CA ARG A 4 -17.80 -10.54 34.40
C ARG A 4 -16.63 -11.35 33.82
N GLU A 5 -16.86 -12.07 32.73
CA GLU A 5 -15.76 -12.52 31.87
C GLU A 5 -14.99 -11.27 31.39
N LEU A 6 -13.78 -11.10 31.92
CA LEU A 6 -12.85 -10.07 31.49
C LEU A 6 -12.22 -10.52 30.16
N LEU A 7 -12.46 -9.76 29.09
CA LEU A 7 -11.78 -9.96 27.81
C LEU A 7 -10.25 -9.85 28.00
N ASP A 8 -9.51 -10.87 27.58
CA ASP A 8 -8.04 -10.79 27.50
C ASP A 8 -7.61 -9.94 26.30
N ILE A 9 -7.08 -8.75 26.59
CA ILE A 9 -6.63 -7.78 25.58
C ILE A 9 -5.11 -7.81 25.35
N THR A 10 -4.39 -8.71 26.01
CA THR A 10 -2.91 -8.77 25.96
C THR A 10 -2.39 -8.90 24.53
N SER A 11 -3.05 -9.75 23.73
CA SER A 11 -2.71 -9.97 22.31
C SER A 11 -2.89 -8.70 21.47
N LEU A 12 -3.97 -7.93 21.69
CA LEU A 12 -4.22 -6.67 20.99
C LEU A 12 -3.16 -5.62 21.32
N GLN A 13 -2.84 -5.48 22.60
CA GLN A 13 -1.81 -4.54 23.06
C GLN A 13 -0.44 -4.86 22.45
N ARG A 14 -0.11 -6.16 22.34
CA ARG A 14 1.15 -6.60 21.72
C ARG A 14 1.21 -6.23 20.25
N THR A 15 0.14 -6.50 19.49
CA THR A 15 0.08 -6.16 18.06
C THR A 15 0.22 -4.66 17.83
N ILE A 16 -0.47 -3.83 18.62
CA ILE A 16 -0.37 -2.37 18.49
C ILE A 16 1.04 -1.88 18.83
N ARG A 17 1.69 -2.42 19.87
CA ARG A 17 3.05 -2.01 20.27
C ARG A 17 4.14 -2.41 19.27
N LEU A 18 3.96 -3.52 18.56
CA LEU A 18 4.97 -4.08 17.66
C LEU A 18 4.67 -3.84 16.17
N GLY A 19 3.47 -3.34 15.83
CA GLY A 19 3.06 -3.11 14.46
C GLY A 19 3.71 -1.87 13.84
N ASP A 20 3.95 -1.92 12.52
CA ASP A 20 4.20 -0.71 11.73
C ASP A 20 2.85 -0.01 11.50
N LEU A 21 2.65 1.12 12.19
CA LEU A 21 1.41 1.91 12.15
C LEU A 21 1.45 3.05 11.13
N TYR A 22 2.50 3.09 10.30
CA TYR A 22 2.63 4.10 9.26
C TYR A 22 2.14 3.56 7.92
N THR A 23 1.44 4.42 7.16
CA THR A 23 1.21 4.19 5.73
C THR A 23 2.23 4.99 4.95
N ARG A 24 3.16 4.30 4.29
CA ARG A 24 4.14 4.93 3.39
C ARG A 24 3.50 5.06 2.00
N LYS A 25 3.61 6.23 1.39
CA LYS A 25 3.06 6.52 0.06
C LYS A 25 4.19 7.04 -0.83
N GLY A 26 4.27 6.51 -2.03
CA GLY A 26 5.13 7.06 -3.07
C GLY A 26 4.46 8.20 -3.83
N LYS A 27 5.17 8.71 -4.83
CA LYS A 27 4.69 9.76 -5.74
C LYS A 27 4.87 9.29 -7.18
N ILE A 28 3.83 9.46 -7.99
CA ILE A 28 3.92 9.23 -9.43
C ILE A 28 4.88 10.26 -10.04
N SER A 29 5.91 9.78 -10.73
CA SER A 29 6.90 10.60 -11.43
C SER A 29 6.57 10.73 -12.92
N LYS A 30 5.99 9.69 -13.53
CA LYS A 30 5.68 9.67 -14.97
C LYS A 30 4.55 8.70 -15.30
N ILE A 31 3.75 9.03 -16.31
CA ILE A 31 2.71 8.16 -16.88
C ILE A 31 2.96 8.05 -18.40
N MET A 32 3.03 6.83 -18.92
CA MET A 32 3.29 6.49 -20.31
C MET A 32 2.29 5.41 -20.78
N GLY A 33 1.06 5.83 -21.07
CA GLY A 33 -0.05 4.91 -21.33
C GLY A 33 -0.36 4.09 -20.08
N LEU A 34 -0.27 2.77 -20.17
CA LEU A 34 -0.44 1.86 -19.04
C LEU A 34 0.85 1.67 -18.21
N MET A 35 2.00 2.23 -18.61
CA MET A 35 3.20 2.15 -17.77
C MET A 35 3.28 3.38 -16.87
N VAL A 36 3.43 3.17 -15.56
CA VAL A 36 3.54 4.25 -14.58
C VAL A 36 4.86 4.11 -13.83
N GLU A 37 5.55 5.22 -13.63
CA GLU A 37 6.74 5.30 -12.77
C GLU A 37 6.40 6.05 -11.49
N ALA A 38 6.90 5.55 -10.37
CA ALA A 38 6.73 6.15 -9.05
C ALA A 38 8.04 6.09 -8.25
N THR A 39 8.22 7.04 -7.34
CA THR A 39 9.35 7.06 -6.41
C THR A 39 8.87 7.04 -4.96
N GLY A 40 9.75 6.64 -4.05
CA GLY A 40 9.44 6.60 -2.60
C GLY A 40 8.45 5.51 -2.19
N LEU A 41 8.35 4.44 -2.98
CA LEU A 41 7.63 3.22 -2.61
C LEU A 41 8.62 2.22 -2.00
N GLU A 42 8.25 1.64 -0.85
CA GLU A 42 8.89 0.43 -0.33
C GLU A 42 8.02 -0.76 -0.71
N CYS A 43 8.42 -1.47 -1.75
CA CYS A 43 7.68 -2.60 -2.31
C CYS A 43 8.62 -3.61 -2.96
N ASN A 44 8.12 -4.82 -3.20
CA ASN A 44 8.80 -5.88 -3.91
C ASN A 44 8.18 -6.09 -5.30
N MET A 45 8.92 -6.75 -6.18
CA MET A 45 8.41 -7.18 -7.48
C MET A 45 7.19 -8.10 -7.30
N GLY A 46 6.11 -7.83 -8.03
CA GLY A 46 4.84 -8.54 -7.93
C GLY A 46 3.89 -8.04 -6.83
N ASP A 47 4.30 -7.07 -6.01
CA ASP A 47 3.39 -6.46 -5.05
C ASP A 47 2.26 -5.72 -5.78
N ILE A 48 1.05 -5.83 -5.24
CA ILE A 48 -0.11 -5.07 -5.73
C ILE A 48 -0.20 -3.77 -4.95
N CYS A 49 -0.13 -2.65 -5.67
CA CYS A 49 -0.25 -1.32 -5.12
C CYS A 49 -1.55 -0.63 -5.56
N ARG A 50 -1.87 0.46 -4.87
CA ARG A 50 -2.99 1.34 -5.21
C ARG A 50 -2.45 2.67 -5.74
N ILE A 51 -2.80 3.01 -6.96
CA ILE A 51 -2.58 4.33 -7.53
C ILE A 51 -3.79 5.20 -7.19
N GLN A 52 -3.59 6.22 -6.36
CA GLN A 52 -4.66 7.12 -5.97
C GLN A 52 -5.02 8.08 -7.11
N LEU A 53 -6.29 8.10 -7.54
CA LEU A 53 -6.79 8.98 -8.61
C LEU A 53 -7.56 10.19 -8.04
N SER A 54 -8.33 9.97 -6.97
CA SER A 54 -8.99 11.01 -6.16
C SER A 54 -9.16 10.49 -4.73
N GLU A 55 -9.79 11.23 -3.80
CA GLU A 55 -9.95 10.75 -2.40
C GLU A 55 -10.70 9.40 -2.31
N GLU A 56 -11.69 9.18 -3.17
CA GLU A 56 -12.53 7.98 -3.17
C GLU A 56 -12.18 6.96 -4.26
N ARG A 57 -11.31 7.32 -5.23
CA ARG A 57 -10.99 6.47 -6.38
C ARG A 57 -9.51 6.10 -6.42
N TYR A 58 -9.26 4.83 -6.73
CA TYR A 58 -7.93 4.29 -6.97
C TYR A 58 -7.97 3.25 -8.09
N ALA A 59 -6.83 3.05 -8.73
CA ALA A 59 -6.56 1.92 -9.62
C ALA A 59 -5.63 0.92 -8.95
N LEU A 60 -5.82 -0.37 -9.22
CA LEU A 60 -4.87 -1.41 -8.84
C LEU A 60 -3.77 -1.49 -9.89
N ALA A 61 -2.54 -1.63 -9.42
CA ALA A 61 -1.37 -1.83 -10.25
C ALA A 61 -0.42 -2.84 -9.62
N GLU A 62 0.38 -3.48 -10.45
CA GLU A 62 1.41 -4.43 -10.03
C GLU A 62 2.79 -3.83 -10.23
N VAL A 63 3.70 -4.10 -9.28
CA VAL A 63 5.10 -3.73 -9.39
C VAL A 63 5.79 -4.66 -10.39
N VAL A 64 6.09 -4.14 -11.58
CA VAL A 64 6.71 -4.90 -12.68
C VAL A 64 8.20 -4.63 -12.85
N GLY A 65 8.73 -3.60 -12.19
CA GLY A 65 10.16 -3.28 -12.21
C GLY A 65 10.57 -2.36 -11.08
N ILE A 66 11.82 -2.49 -10.62
CA ILE A 66 12.43 -1.61 -9.62
C ILE A 66 13.83 -1.29 -10.12
N LEU A 67 14.13 0.00 -10.29
CA LEU A 67 15.42 0.50 -10.73
C LEU A 67 15.81 1.70 -9.88
N GLU A 68 16.88 1.54 -9.09
CA GLU A 68 17.32 2.55 -8.11
C GLU A 68 16.17 2.99 -7.21
N ASP A 69 15.78 4.27 -7.26
CA ASP A 69 14.69 4.85 -6.46
C ASP A 69 13.35 4.89 -7.20
N THR A 70 13.29 4.32 -8.42
CA THR A 70 12.11 4.31 -9.28
C THR A 70 11.49 2.92 -9.35
N VAL A 71 10.17 2.87 -9.19
CA VAL A 71 9.34 1.68 -9.31
C VAL A 71 8.47 1.82 -10.55
N GLN A 72 8.49 0.81 -11.40
CA GLN A 72 7.61 0.67 -12.56
C GLN A 72 6.38 -0.14 -12.17
N LEU A 73 5.22 0.44 -12.45
CA LEU A 73 3.90 -0.08 -12.12
C LEU A 73 3.13 -0.32 -13.40
N MET A 74 2.40 -1.43 -13.44
CA MET A 74 1.44 -1.76 -14.48
C MET A 74 0.03 -1.78 -13.89
N PRO A 75 -0.80 -0.76 -14.14
CA PRO A 75 -2.21 -0.75 -13.78
C PRO A 75 -2.98 -1.84 -14.54
N TYR A 76 -3.98 -2.39 -13.86
CA TYR A 76 -4.92 -3.35 -14.47
C TYR A 76 -6.06 -2.69 -15.26
N GLN A 77 -6.10 -1.35 -15.25
CA GLN A 77 -7.08 -0.54 -15.97
C GLN A 77 -6.43 0.79 -16.39
N GLU A 78 -6.97 1.41 -17.42
CA GLU A 78 -6.55 2.75 -17.83
C GLU A 78 -6.79 3.77 -16.71
N LEU A 79 -5.89 4.76 -16.64
CA LEU A 79 -5.89 5.82 -15.64
C LEU A 79 -6.54 7.08 -16.23
N ASP A 80 -7.82 7.00 -16.55
CA ASP A 80 -8.64 8.12 -17.06
C ASP A 80 -9.38 8.88 -15.94
#